data_AF-A0AAQ3RJ55-F1
#
_entry.id   AF-A0AAQ3RJ55-F1
#
_cell.length_a   1.000
_cell.length_b   1.000
_cell.length_c   1.000
_cell.angle_alpha   90.00
_cell.angle_beta   90.00
_cell.angle_gamma   90.00
#
_symmetry.space_group_name_H-M   'P 1'
#
loop_
_entity.id
_entity.type
_entity.pdbx_description
1 polymer ?
#
loop_
_entity_poly.entity_id
_entity_poly.type
_entity_poly.pdbx_seq_one_letter_code
_entity_poly.pdbx_strand_id
1 'polypeptide(L)'
;SFDSLLELFKCCELIRTREINGVESSLVLEILLKKKKENLNFEMESVDSGNFGNKCSVPGYKREMVKNAEALIEEEPLKPWILLKKNVKNVKYLTSFVDITFKNRYVYVDVGARNYGSSIGSWFRKQYPKQNRTFEIYAIEADKSFHEEYREKRGVTLLPYAAWVRNETLFFEITRDPSKQVTVKGRAMGRINPVQTSSSHMGDMDKIQGFDFAEWLNSSVTKRDFVVVKMDVEG
;
A
#
# COMPACT_ATOMS: atom_id res chain seq x y z
N SER A 1 7.09 -16.64 -4.86
CA SER A 1 8.04 -17.77 -4.75
C SER A 1 9.42 -17.23 -4.35
N PHE A 2 10.43 -18.09 -4.18
CA PHE A 2 11.81 -17.65 -3.97
C PHE A 2 12.31 -16.73 -5.09
N ASP A 3 11.98 -17.03 -6.34
CA ASP A 3 12.35 -16.19 -7.48
C ASP A 3 11.68 -14.81 -7.42
N SER A 4 10.40 -14.74 -7.03
CA SER A 4 9.71 -13.45 -6.81
C SER A 4 10.38 -12.60 -5.73
N LEU A 5 10.92 -13.25 -4.67
CA LEU A 5 11.67 -12.55 -3.63
C LEU A 5 12.98 -11.99 -4.19
N LEU A 6 13.72 -12.75 -5.00
CA LEU A 6 14.95 -12.27 -5.62
C LEU A 6 14.70 -11.11 -6.60
N GLU A 7 13.57 -11.11 -7.30
CA GLU A 7 13.18 -10.00 -8.19
C GLU A 7 12.99 -8.66 -7.45
N LEU A 8 12.72 -8.67 -6.15
CA LEU A 8 12.67 -7.46 -5.33
C LEU A 8 14.06 -6.85 -5.08
N PHE A 9 15.12 -7.65 -5.21
CA PHE A 9 16.49 -7.27 -4.89
C PHE A 9 17.42 -7.28 -6.11
N LYS A 10 16.98 -6.72 -7.25
CA LYS A 10 17.79 -6.62 -8.49
C LYS A 10 19.15 -5.92 -8.31
N CYS A 11 19.26 -5.04 -7.31
CA CYS A 11 20.49 -4.34 -6.94
C CYS A 11 21.46 -5.19 -6.10
N CYS A 12 21.08 -6.42 -5.75
CA CYS A 12 21.87 -7.35 -4.96
C CYS A 12 22.26 -8.58 -5.79
N GLU A 13 23.37 -9.19 -5.40
CA GLU A 13 23.82 -10.50 -5.85
C GLU A 13 23.49 -11.52 -4.76
N LEU A 14 22.87 -12.64 -5.15
CA LEU A 14 22.66 -13.76 -4.24
C LEU A 14 23.98 -14.44 -3.96
N ILE A 15 24.40 -14.41 -2.69
CA ILE A 15 25.65 -15.02 -2.24
C ILE A 15 25.41 -16.45 -1.78
N ARG A 16 24.33 -16.69 -1.03
CA ARG A 16 24.04 -18.01 -0.46
C ARG A 16 22.55 -18.19 -0.18
N THR A 17 22.08 -19.41 -0.37
CA THR A 17 20.87 -19.96 0.22
C THR A 17 21.19 -21.22 1.00
N ARG A 18 20.63 -21.40 2.19
CA ARG A 18 20.68 -22.66 2.94
C ARG A 18 19.57 -22.75 3.96
N GLU A 19 19.18 -23.96 4.30
CA GLU A 19 18.34 -24.22 5.47
C GLU A 19 19.22 -24.32 6.71
N ILE A 20 18.80 -23.67 7.79
CA ILE A 20 19.45 -23.72 9.10
C ILE A 20 18.43 -24.13 10.16
N ASN A 21 18.91 -24.75 11.23
CA ASN A 21 18.06 -25.06 12.38
C ASN A 21 17.78 -23.76 13.16
N GLY A 22 16.52 -23.36 13.18
CA GLY A 22 16.00 -22.28 14.00
C GLY A 22 15.74 -22.72 15.44
N VAL A 23 15.18 -21.80 16.21
CA VAL A 23 14.74 -22.07 17.59
C VAL A 23 13.66 -23.17 17.54
N GLU A 24 13.71 -24.10 18.49
CA GLU A 24 12.80 -25.26 18.58
C GLU A 24 12.86 -26.25 17.39
N SER A 25 14.00 -26.36 16.70
CA SER A 25 14.20 -27.30 15.57
C SER A 25 13.32 -26.99 14.34
N SER A 26 12.83 -25.76 14.22
CA SER A 26 12.20 -25.28 12.99
C SER A 26 13.24 -25.10 11.88
N LEU A 27 12.91 -25.49 10.64
CA LEU A 27 13.79 -25.22 9.49
C LEU A 27 13.61 -23.76 9.06
N VAL A 28 14.69 -22.98 9.09
CA VAL A 28 14.72 -21.58 8.66
C VAL A 28 15.50 -21.47 7.36
N LEU A 29 14.91 -20.83 6.35
CA LEU A 29 15.60 -20.53 5.10
C LEU A 29 16.43 -19.24 5.27
N GLU A 30 17.76 -19.37 5.25
CA GLU A 30 18.69 -18.25 5.24
C GLU A 30 19.01 -17.86 3.79
N ILE A 31 18.80 -16.59 3.45
CA ILE A 31 19.11 -16.01 2.13
C ILE A 31 20.07 -14.84 2.35
N LEU A 32 21.30 -14.96 1.84
CA LEU A 32 22.33 -13.93 1.93
C LEU A 32 22.47 -13.20 0.60
N LEU A 33 22.12 -11.91 0.61
CA LEU A 33 22.20 -11.02 -0.54
C LEU A 33 23.27 -9.95 -0.30
N LYS A 34 24.15 -9.72 -1.27
CA LYS A 34 25.17 -8.66 -1.23
C LYS A 34 24.80 -7.56 -2.20
N LYS A 35 24.67 -6.33 -1.73
CA LYS A 35 24.44 -5.18 -2.60
C LYS A 35 25.58 -5.03 -3.60
N LYS A 36 25.27 -4.99 -4.90
CA LYS A 36 26.26 -4.70 -5.94
C LYS A 36 26.74 -3.26 -5.75
N LYS A 37 28.04 -3.02 -5.82
CA LYS A 37 28.56 -1.67 -6.02
C LYS A 37 28.18 -1.27 -7.43
N GLU A 38 27.08 -0.56 -7.60
CA GLU A 38 26.83 0.10 -8.87
C GLU A 38 27.90 1.19 -9.02
N ASN A 39 28.67 1.12 -10.11
CA ASN A 39 29.33 2.31 -10.66
C ASN A 39 28.22 3.19 -11.23
N LEU A 40 27.39 3.76 -10.35
CA LEU A 40 26.51 4.84 -10.70
C LEU A 40 27.41 6.03 -11.00
N ASN A 41 27.66 6.26 -12.28
CA ASN A 41 28.09 7.56 -12.80
C ASN A 41 26.95 8.58 -12.61
N PHE A 42 26.52 8.79 -11.36
CA PHE A 42 25.95 10.08 -11.02
C PHE A 42 27.12 11.05 -11.15
N GLU A 43 27.01 12.01 -12.06
CA GLU A 43 27.76 13.27 -12.03
C GLU A 43 27.48 13.94 -10.67
N MET A 44 28.12 13.43 -9.62
CA MET A 44 28.27 14.10 -8.36
C MET A 44 29.60 14.81 -8.52
N GLU A 45 29.52 16.12 -8.78
CA GLU A 45 30.66 17.02 -8.76
C GLU A 45 31.59 16.61 -7.61
N SER A 46 32.82 16.33 -7.98
CA SER A 46 33.89 15.89 -7.09
C SER A 46 34.05 16.89 -5.94
N VAL A 47 33.57 16.53 -4.76
CA VAL A 47 34.02 17.15 -3.51
C VAL A 47 35.09 16.26 -2.93
N ASP A 48 36.25 16.88 -2.77
CA ASP A 48 37.56 16.37 -2.40
C ASP A 48 37.63 15.07 -1.59
N SER A 49 38.61 14.27 -2.02
CA SER A 49 39.16 13.09 -1.35
C SER A 49 39.70 13.45 0.04
N GLY A 50 38.81 13.50 1.03
CA GLY A 50 39.15 13.65 2.44
C GLY A 50 38.44 12.59 3.28
N ASN A 51 39.14 11.48 3.55
CA ASN A 51 38.92 10.52 4.64
C ASN A 51 37.49 10.46 5.26
N PHE A 52 36.48 10.05 4.48
CA PHE A 52 35.12 9.85 5.00
C PHE A 52 35.02 8.50 5.70
N GLY A 53 35.23 8.49 7.02
CA GLY A 53 34.85 7.35 7.84
C GLY A 53 33.36 7.06 7.66
N ASN A 54 33.02 5.93 7.01
CA ASN A 54 31.78 5.13 7.01
C ASN A 54 30.40 5.79 7.27
N LYS A 55 30.24 7.10 7.08
CA LYS A 55 28.99 7.81 7.29
C LYS A 55 28.36 8.07 5.94
N CYS A 56 27.26 7.37 5.64
CA CYS A 56 26.39 7.70 4.53
C CYS A 56 26.06 9.21 4.59
N SER A 57 26.45 9.96 3.55
CA SER A 57 26.11 11.37 3.46
C SER A 57 24.61 11.50 3.21
N VAL A 58 23.88 12.01 4.20
CA VAL A 58 22.45 12.30 4.10
C VAL A 58 22.29 13.80 3.87
N PRO A 59 21.69 14.23 2.74
CA PRO A 59 21.45 15.65 2.45
C PRO A 59 20.72 16.38 3.58
N GLY A 60 21.03 17.68 3.75
CA GLY A 60 20.48 18.51 4.83
C GLY A 60 18.94 18.52 4.87
N TYR A 61 18.30 18.68 3.71
CA TYR A 61 16.83 18.70 3.61
C TYR A 61 16.18 17.40 4.13
N LYS A 62 16.80 16.23 3.91
CA LYS A 62 16.27 14.96 4.44
C LYS A 62 16.36 14.92 5.96
N ARG A 63 17.44 15.46 6.54
CA ARG A 63 17.60 15.54 8.01
C ARG A 63 16.56 16.47 8.61
N GLU A 64 16.28 17.59 7.95
CA GLU A 64 15.25 18.54 8.38
C GLU A 64 13.84 17.92 8.32
N MET A 65 13.50 17.20 7.26
CA MET A 65 12.22 16.48 7.17
C MET A 65 12.05 15.47 8.31
N VAL A 66 13.09 14.69 8.63
CA VAL A 66 13.05 13.72 9.75
C VAL A 66 12.89 14.42 11.09
N LYS A 67 13.54 15.56 11.31
CA LYS A 67 13.38 16.35 12.56
C LYS A 67 11.96 16.87 12.75
N ASN A 68 11.24 17.11 11.66
CA ASN A 68 9.88 17.63 11.67
C ASN A 68 8.80 16.53 11.57
N ALA A 69 9.21 15.27 11.42
CA ALA A 69 8.29 14.13 11.36
C ALA A 69 7.61 13.91 12.72
N GLU A 70 6.47 13.23 12.71
CA GLU A 70 5.82 12.76 13.93
C GLU A 70 6.74 11.82 14.73
N ALA A 71 6.58 11.83 16.05
CA ALA A 71 7.34 10.95 16.93
C ALA A 71 7.00 9.48 16.63
N LEU A 72 8.02 8.63 16.72
CA LEU A 72 7.84 7.19 16.64
C LEU A 72 6.93 6.73 17.79
N ILE A 73 5.95 5.89 17.47
CA ILE A 73 5.13 5.20 18.47
C ILE A 73 5.84 3.87 18.75
N GLU A 74 6.42 3.74 19.95
CA GLU A 74 7.21 2.56 20.33
C GLU A 74 6.34 1.33 20.63
N GLU A 75 5.13 1.54 21.14
CA GLU A 75 4.21 0.48 21.53
C GLU A 75 2.86 0.61 20.83
N GLU A 76 2.31 -0.51 20.36
CA GLU A 76 0.99 -0.51 19.76
C GLU A 76 -0.07 -0.10 20.81
N PRO A 77 -0.87 0.94 20.55
CA PRO A 77 -1.85 1.39 21.52
C PRO A 77 -2.97 0.36 21.69
N LEU A 78 -3.27 0.00 22.94
CA LEU A 78 -4.36 -0.93 23.30
C LEU A 78 -5.75 -0.55 22.76
N LYS A 79 -5.96 0.73 22.47
CA LYS A 79 -7.18 1.24 21.81
C LYS A 79 -6.78 2.15 20.64
N PRO A 80 -6.40 1.57 19.48
CA PRO A 80 -5.83 2.33 18.37
C PRO A 80 -6.75 3.44 17.91
N TRP A 81 -8.06 3.19 17.84
CA TRP A 81 -9.07 4.15 17.39
C TRP A 81 -9.18 5.42 18.27
N ILE A 82 -8.91 5.33 19.58
CA ILE A 82 -8.94 6.51 20.48
C ILE A 82 -7.67 7.34 20.28
N LEU A 83 -6.52 6.67 20.21
CA LEU A 83 -5.23 7.33 20.03
C LEU A 83 -5.11 7.93 18.63
N LEU A 84 -5.55 7.20 17.60
CA LEU A 84 -5.66 7.69 16.22
C LEU A 84 -6.54 8.93 16.16
N LYS A 85 -7.75 8.94 16.75
CA LYS A 85 -8.60 10.14 16.75
C LYS A 85 -7.93 11.36 17.39
N LYS A 86 -7.13 11.17 18.44
CA LYS A 86 -6.35 12.25 19.07
C LYS A 86 -5.15 12.68 18.21
N ASN A 87 -4.47 11.71 17.60
CA ASN A 87 -3.22 11.90 16.88
C ASN A 87 -3.39 12.24 15.38
N VAL A 88 -4.58 12.08 14.79
CA VAL A 88 -4.86 12.46 13.39
C VAL A 88 -4.49 13.93 13.14
N LYS A 89 -4.63 14.80 14.16
CA LYS A 89 -4.20 16.21 14.08
C LYS A 89 -2.67 16.38 13.99
N ASN A 90 -1.91 15.40 14.46
CA ASN A 90 -0.45 15.43 14.51
C ASN A 90 0.19 14.66 13.35
N VAL A 91 -0.58 13.87 12.60
CA VAL A 91 -0.09 13.17 11.40
C VAL A 91 0.49 14.18 10.44
N LYS A 92 1.74 13.99 10.04
CA LYS A 92 2.40 14.85 9.08
C LYS A 92 2.42 14.19 7.71
N TYR A 93 1.91 14.91 6.72
CA TYR A 93 1.93 14.44 5.34
C TYR A 93 3.15 15.00 4.63
N LEU A 94 3.69 14.24 3.67
CA LEU A 94 4.80 14.68 2.83
C LEU A 94 4.53 16.06 2.21
N THR A 95 3.30 16.27 1.71
CA THR A 95 2.83 17.52 1.12
C THR A 95 2.70 18.68 2.11
N SER A 96 2.91 18.46 3.40
CA SER A 96 3.05 19.53 4.40
C SER A 96 4.48 20.07 4.49
N PHE A 97 5.47 19.35 3.94
CA PHE A 97 6.89 19.69 4.06
C PHE A 97 7.60 19.95 2.74
N VAL A 98 7.11 19.33 1.66
CA VAL A 98 7.70 19.51 0.33
C VAL A 98 6.70 20.17 -0.60
N ASP A 99 7.19 21.13 -1.37
CA ASP A 99 6.44 21.68 -2.49
C ASP A 99 6.22 20.58 -3.53
N ILE A 100 4.97 20.31 -3.90
CA ILE A 100 4.64 19.36 -4.97
C ILE A 100 4.26 20.04 -6.27
N THR A 101 4.30 21.38 -6.35
CA THR A 101 3.89 22.18 -7.51
C THR A 101 4.58 21.79 -8.81
N PHE A 102 5.82 21.29 -8.73
CA PHE A 102 6.63 20.86 -9.88
C PHE A 102 6.14 19.55 -10.53
N LYS A 103 5.14 18.89 -9.95
CA LYS A 103 4.58 17.63 -10.45
C LYS A 103 3.52 17.89 -11.51
N ASN A 104 3.54 17.07 -12.55
CA ASN A 104 2.68 17.25 -13.72
C ASN A 104 1.23 16.85 -13.45
N ARG A 105 1.04 15.80 -12.65
CA ARG A 105 -0.26 15.21 -12.35
C ARG A 105 -0.28 14.72 -10.91
N TYR A 106 -1.47 14.77 -10.31
CA TYR A 106 -1.70 14.40 -8.92
C TYR A 106 -2.75 13.30 -8.89
N VAL A 107 -2.40 12.14 -8.35
CA VAL A 107 -3.24 10.93 -8.39
C VAL A 107 -3.45 10.45 -6.97
N TYR A 108 -4.71 10.16 -6.62
CA TYR A 108 -5.09 9.48 -5.40
C TYR A 108 -5.71 8.14 -5.75
N VAL A 109 -5.16 7.08 -5.17
CA VAL A 109 -5.65 5.71 -5.33
C VAL A 109 -6.09 5.22 -3.97
N ASP A 110 -7.36 4.86 -3.88
CA ASP A 110 -7.96 4.29 -2.69
C ASP A 110 -8.29 2.82 -2.93
N VAL A 111 -7.46 1.95 -2.33
CA VAL A 111 -7.57 0.50 -2.45
C VAL A 111 -8.40 -0.04 -1.28
N GLY A 112 -9.50 -0.73 -1.60
CA GLY A 112 -10.53 -1.08 -0.61
C GLY A 112 -11.34 0.15 -0.22
N ALA A 113 -11.90 0.83 -1.22
CA ALA A 113 -12.53 2.13 -1.04
C ALA A 113 -13.87 2.07 -0.27
N ARG A 114 -14.57 0.94 -0.31
CA ARG A 114 -15.93 0.78 0.24
C ARG A 114 -16.84 1.91 -0.26
N ASN A 115 -17.64 2.52 0.61
CA ASN A 115 -18.45 3.69 0.29
C ASN A 115 -17.59 4.96 0.17
N TYR A 116 -17.97 5.90 -0.71
CA TYR A 116 -17.22 7.14 -0.99
C TYR A 116 -16.92 7.98 0.27
N GLY A 117 -17.80 7.92 1.27
CA GLY A 117 -17.64 8.60 2.55
C GLY A 117 -16.59 8.00 3.49
N SER A 118 -16.05 6.81 3.23
CA SER A 118 -15.11 6.12 4.11
C SER A 118 -13.76 6.85 4.20
N SER A 119 -13.24 7.29 3.06
CA SER A 119 -11.87 7.78 2.85
C SER A 119 -11.85 8.99 1.91
N ILE A 120 -12.40 8.86 0.68
CA ILE A 120 -12.34 9.87 -0.38
C ILE A 120 -13.08 11.14 0.06
N GLY A 121 -14.38 11.02 0.37
CA GLY A 121 -15.24 12.12 0.77
C GLY A 121 -14.98 12.64 2.18
N SER A 122 -14.35 11.83 3.03
CA SER A 122 -14.03 12.18 4.42
C SER A 122 -12.60 12.70 4.54
N TRP A 123 -11.63 11.83 4.82
CA TRP A 123 -10.25 12.19 5.13
C TRP A 123 -9.54 12.84 3.93
N PHE A 124 -9.59 12.24 2.74
CA PHE A 124 -8.79 12.72 1.61
C PHE A 124 -9.25 14.09 1.13
N ARG A 125 -10.56 14.29 0.90
CA ARG A 125 -11.07 15.60 0.48
C ARG A 125 -10.97 16.65 1.58
N LYS A 126 -11.32 16.32 2.83
CA LYS A 126 -11.43 17.34 3.91
C LYS A 126 -10.11 17.63 4.62
N GLN A 127 -9.19 16.67 4.73
CA GLN A 127 -8.03 16.78 5.63
C GLN A 127 -6.68 16.69 4.90
N TYR A 128 -6.56 15.90 3.83
CA TYR A 128 -5.26 15.75 3.15
C TYR A 128 -4.78 17.09 2.56
N PRO A 129 -3.53 17.53 2.83
CA PRO A 129 -3.02 18.81 2.36
C PRO A 129 -2.63 18.73 0.88
N LYS A 130 -3.49 19.30 0.03
CA LYS A 130 -3.39 19.19 -1.44
C LYS A 130 -2.60 20.32 -2.10
N GLN A 131 -2.14 21.31 -1.35
CA GLN A 131 -1.47 22.52 -1.89
C GLN A 131 -2.25 23.18 -3.05
N ASN A 132 -3.58 23.25 -2.93
CA ASN A 132 -4.48 23.74 -3.97
C ASN A 132 -4.37 22.99 -5.32
N ARG A 133 -4.01 21.70 -5.29
CA ARG A 133 -3.97 20.82 -6.47
C ARG A 133 -5.22 19.97 -6.57
N THR A 134 -5.67 19.76 -7.80
CA THR A 134 -6.75 18.83 -8.13
C THR A 134 -6.15 17.45 -8.36
N PHE A 135 -6.74 16.43 -7.73
CA PHE A 135 -6.30 15.06 -7.86
C PHE A 135 -7.25 14.27 -8.75
N GLU A 136 -6.71 13.44 -9.64
CA GLU A 136 -7.43 12.33 -10.26
C GLU A 136 -7.61 11.23 -9.21
N ILE A 137 -8.85 10.77 -9.02
CA ILE A 137 -9.17 9.85 -7.94
C ILE A 137 -9.60 8.51 -8.53
N TYR A 138 -8.93 7.44 -8.13
CA TYR A 138 -9.29 6.06 -8.46
C TYR A 138 -9.75 5.34 -7.18
N ALA A 139 -10.96 4.81 -7.20
CA ALA A 139 -11.51 3.95 -6.16
C ALA A 139 -11.42 2.51 -6.63
N ILE A 140 -10.74 1.63 -5.91
CA ILE A 140 -10.68 0.20 -6.20
C ILE A 140 -11.56 -0.53 -5.18
N GLU A 141 -12.63 -1.16 -5.65
CA GLU A 141 -13.60 -1.83 -4.81
C GLU A 141 -14.22 -3.05 -5.52
N ALA A 142 -14.10 -4.20 -4.87
CA ALA A 142 -14.55 -5.48 -5.39
C ALA A 142 -16.03 -5.75 -5.11
N ASP A 143 -16.54 -5.31 -3.96
CA ASP A 143 -17.91 -5.55 -3.54
C ASP A 143 -18.87 -4.62 -4.30
N LYS A 144 -19.74 -5.26 -5.08
CA LYS A 144 -20.76 -4.61 -5.91
C LYS A 144 -21.75 -3.77 -5.09
N SER A 145 -21.92 -4.06 -3.81
CA SER A 145 -22.80 -3.31 -2.92
C SER A 145 -22.40 -1.83 -2.80
N PHE A 146 -21.13 -1.49 -3.05
CA PHE A 146 -20.62 -0.12 -3.01
C PHE A 146 -20.54 0.57 -4.37
N HIS A 147 -20.73 -0.15 -5.48
CA HIS A 147 -20.48 0.39 -6.84
C HIS A 147 -21.47 1.47 -7.25
N GLU A 148 -22.72 1.37 -6.79
CA GLU A 148 -23.78 2.31 -7.17
C GLU A 148 -23.47 3.74 -6.74
N GLU A 149 -22.92 3.92 -5.53
CA GLU A 149 -22.59 5.26 -5.02
C GLU A 149 -21.59 5.98 -5.94
N TYR A 150 -20.62 5.28 -6.52
CA TYR A 150 -19.61 5.88 -7.38
C TYR A 150 -20.13 6.28 -8.75
N ARG A 151 -21.22 5.69 -9.25
CA ARG A 151 -21.81 6.08 -10.55
C ARG A 151 -22.24 7.54 -10.56
N GLU A 152 -22.64 8.06 -9.41
CA GLU A 152 -23.10 9.43 -9.24
C GLU A 152 -21.97 10.41 -8.88
N LYS A 153 -20.79 9.92 -8.45
CA LYS A 153 -19.68 10.78 -8.02
C LYS A 153 -18.81 11.20 -9.21
N ARG A 154 -19.08 12.40 -9.72
CA ARG A 154 -18.20 13.05 -10.71
C ARG A 154 -16.77 13.21 -10.17
N GLY A 155 -15.78 12.96 -11.01
CA GLY A 155 -14.36 13.12 -10.68
C GLY A 155 -13.78 11.98 -9.83
N VAL A 156 -14.44 10.83 -9.79
CA VAL A 156 -13.90 9.57 -9.25
C VAL A 156 -14.07 8.48 -10.30
N THR A 157 -13.01 7.73 -10.56
CA THR A 157 -13.00 6.56 -11.44
C THR A 157 -13.07 5.30 -10.58
N LEU A 158 -14.17 4.53 -10.68
CA LEU A 158 -14.28 3.23 -10.03
C LEU A 158 -13.59 2.15 -10.85
N LEU A 159 -12.73 1.37 -10.21
CA LEU A 159 -12.13 0.13 -10.69
C LEU A 159 -12.80 -1.02 -9.93
N PRO A 160 -13.77 -1.72 -10.55
CA PRO A 160 -14.62 -2.71 -9.88
C PRO A 160 -13.92 -4.08 -9.74
N TYR A 161 -12.73 -4.08 -9.15
CA TYR A 161 -11.84 -5.23 -9.04
C TYR A 161 -11.26 -5.36 -7.63
N ALA A 162 -10.86 -6.57 -7.25
CA ALA A 162 -10.00 -6.76 -6.08
C ALA A 162 -8.55 -6.45 -6.46
N ALA A 163 -7.88 -5.58 -5.70
CA ALA A 163 -6.44 -5.41 -5.85
C ALA A 163 -5.74 -6.73 -5.46
N TRP A 164 -4.93 -7.24 -6.39
CA TRP A 164 -4.30 -8.54 -6.26
C TRP A 164 -2.88 -8.54 -6.82
N VAL A 165 -2.20 -9.70 -6.71
CA VAL A 165 -0.83 -9.89 -7.18
C VAL A 165 -0.73 -10.38 -8.63
N ARG A 166 -1.88 -10.66 -9.27
CA ARG A 166 -1.99 -11.11 -10.66
C ARG A 166 -3.43 -10.96 -11.15
N ASN A 167 -3.62 -11.02 -12.47
CA ASN A 167 -4.96 -11.05 -13.07
C ASN A 167 -5.55 -12.46 -12.93
N GLU A 168 -6.54 -12.65 -12.06
CA GLU A 168 -7.24 -13.94 -11.90
C GLU A 168 -8.66 -13.79 -11.35
N THR A 169 -9.48 -14.83 -11.51
CA THR A 169 -10.80 -14.88 -10.87
C THR A 169 -10.65 -15.42 -9.46
N LEU A 170 -11.14 -14.64 -8.49
CA LEU A 170 -11.18 -14.96 -7.08
C LEU A 170 -12.59 -15.38 -6.67
N PHE A 171 -12.69 -16.18 -5.62
CA PHE A 171 -13.96 -16.64 -5.06
C PHE A 171 -14.04 -16.18 -3.61
N PHE A 172 -15.04 -15.36 -3.29
CA PHE A 172 -15.26 -14.82 -1.96
C PHE A 172 -16.56 -15.35 -1.38
N GLU A 173 -16.53 -15.72 -0.09
CA GLU A 173 -17.75 -15.90 0.70
C GLU A 173 -18.22 -14.51 1.18
N ILE A 174 -19.06 -13.85 0.38
CA ILE A 174 -19.74 -12.62 0.84
C ILE A 174 -20.99 -13.05 1.59
N THR A 175 -21.01 -12.90 2.92
CA THR A 175 -22.21 -13.23 3.70
C THR A 175 -23.31 -12.20 3.38
N ARG A 176 -24.24 -12.55 2.49
CA ARG A 176 -25.32 -11.65 2.02
C ARG A 176 -26.62 -11.73 2.83
N ASP A 177 -26.70 -12.54 3.88
CA ASP A 177 -27.95 -12.78 4.61
C ASP A 177 -28.22 -11.69 5.68
N PRO A 178 -29.18 -10.78 5.48
CA PRO A 178 -29.53 -9.74 6.45
C PRO A 178 -30.35 -10.29 7.62
N SER A 179 -30.90 -11.51 7.49
CA SER A 179 -31.75 -12.13 8.52
C SER A 179 -30.94 -12.80 9.63
N LYS A 180 -29.64 -13.05 9.38
CA LYS A 180 -28.67 -13.42 10.41
C LYS A 180 -27.99 -12.16 10.95
N GLN A 181 -28.77 -11.33 11.65
CA GLN A 181 -28.23 -10.37 12.62
C GLN A 181 -27.54 -11.15 13.75
N VAL A 182 -26.35 -11.69 13.48
CA VAL A 182 -25.42 -12.07 14.52
C VAL A 182 -24.85 -10.77 15.04
N THR A 183 -25.40 -10.35 16.17
CA THR A 183 -24.99 -9.26 17.05
C THR A 183 -23.53 -9.41 17.47
N VAL A 184 -22.59 -9.18 16.57
CA VAL A 184 -21.18 -9.02 16.89
C VAL A 184 -20.66 -7.80 16.15
N LYS A 185 -20.65 -6.67 16.86
CA LYS A 185 -19.86 -5.48 16.52
C LYS A 185 -18.43 -5.93 16.16
N GLY A 186 -18.03 -5.73 14.91
CA GLY A 186 -16.61 -5.74 14.52
C GLY A 186 -16.10 -6.95 13.74
N ARG A 187 -16.92 -7.66 12.95
CA ARG A 187 -16.39 -8.62 11.97
C ARG A 187 -16.09 -7.91 10.64
N ALA A 188 -14.80 -7.82 10.31
CA ALA A 188 -14.32 -7.54 8.95
C ALA A 188 -14.84 -8.63 7.99
N MET A 189 -15.18 -8.24 6.78
CA MET A 189 -16.13 -8.90 5.87
C MET A 189 -15.42 -9.54 4.66
N GLY A 190 -14.65 -10.60 4.88
CA GLY A 190 -14.04 -11.34 3.78
C GLY A 190 -12.84 -12.13 4.26
N ARG A 191 -12.88 -13.44 4.09
CA ARG A 191 -11.70 -14.30 4.17
C ARG A 191 -11.48 -14.90 2.79
N ILE A 192 -10.30 -14.69 2.24
CA ILE A 192 -9.92 -15.27 0.96
C ILE A 192 -9.55 -16.73 1.18
N ASN A 193 -10.27 -17.65 0.51
CA ASN A 193 -9.84 -19.04 0.39
C ASN A 193 -9.10 -19.21 -0.96
N PRO A 194 -7.77 -19.38 -0.97
CA PRO A 194 -7.08 -19.79 -2.19
C PRO A 194 -7.54 -21.19 -2.61
N VAL A 195 -7.85 -21.33 -3.90
CA VAL A 195 -8.40 -22.50 -4.61
C VAL A 195 -8.20 -23.85 -3.87
N GLN A 196 -9.27 -24.35 -3.23
CA GLN A 196 -9.42 -25.78 -2.98
C GLN A 196 -10.35 -26.37 -4.04
N THR A 197 -9.80 -27.32 -4.80
CA THR A 197 -10.51 -28.15 -5.77
C THR A 197 -11.48 -29.10 -5.05
N SER A 198 -12.68 -28.64 -4.72
CA SER A 198 -13.81 -29.53 -4.45
C SER A 198 -15.08 -28.92 -5.01
N SER A 199 -15.56 -29.54 -6.09
CA SER A 199 -16.63 -29.11 -6.98
C SER A 199 -18.05 -29.19 -6.39
N SER A 200 -18.21 -29.23 -5.07
CA SER A 200 -19.51 -29.51 -4.43
C SER A 200 -20.06 -28.38 -3.56
N HIS A 201 -19.34 -27.27 -3.33
CA HIS A 201 -19.79 -26.15 -2.47
C HIS A 201 -19.76 -24.77 -3.19
N MET A 202 -19.95 -24.74 -4.51
CA MET A 202 -19.87 -23.52 -5.33
C MET A 202 -21.16 -22.68 -5.39
N GLY A 203 -22.19 -23.02 -4.61
CA GLY A 203 -23.53 -22.45 -4.78
C GLY A 203 -23.68 -20.96 -4.43
N ASP A 204 -22.78 -20.39 -3.61
CA ASP A 204 -22.96 -19.04 -3.04
C ASP A 204 -21.65 -18.23 -2.93
N MET A 205 -20.60 -18.59 -3.67
CA MET A 205 -19.37 -17.81 -3.72
C MET A 205 -19.45 -16.73 -4.80
N ASP A 206 -19.26 -15.48 -4.41
CA ASP A 206 -19.17 -14.38 -5.37
C ASP A 206 -17.87 -14.48 -6.15
N LYS A 207 -18.01 -14.56 -7.48
CA LYS A 207 -16.88 -14.46 -8.41
C LYS A 207 -16.47 -13.00 -8.52
N ILE A 208 -15.27 -12.69 -8.06
CA ILE A 208 -14.66 -11.37 -8.14
C ILE A 208 -13.45 -11.45 -9.06
N GLN A 209 -13.27 -10.43 -9.90
CA GLN A 209 -12.05 -10.32 -10.70
C GLN A 209 -10.97 -9.63 -9.86
N GLY A 210 -9.89 -10.35 -9.61
CA GLY A 210 -8.64 -9.79 -9.09
C GLY A 210 -7.79 -9.28 -10.25
N PHE A 211 -7.15 -8.13 -10.07
CA PHE A 211 -6.20 -7.59 -11.04
C PHE A 211 -4.84 -7.34 -10.40
N ASP A 212 -3.78 -7.43 -11.18
CA ASP A 212 -2.44 -7.05 -10.75
C ASP A 212 -2.38 -5.55 -10.47
N PHE A 213 -2.44 -5.19 -9.20
CA PHE A 213 -2.43 -3.79 -8.77
C PHE A 213 -1.10 -3.11 -9.10
N ALA A 214 0.01 -3.83 -9.00
CA ALA A 214 1.33 -3.26 -9.25
C ALA A 214 1.53 -3.00 -10.74
N GLU A 215 1.13 -3.94 -11.61
CA GLU A 215 1.12 -3.77 -13.05
C GLU A 215 0.25 -2.58 -13.47
N TRP A 216 -0.99 -2.51 -12.96
CA TRP A 216 -1.89 -1.41 -13.24
C TRP A 216 -1.33 -0.07 -12.79
N LEU A 217 -0.80 0.02 -11.57
CA LEU A 217 -0.25 1.28 -11.05
C LEU A 217 0.94 1.75 -11.90
N ASN A 218 1.86 0.86 -12.26
CA ASN A 218 3.01 1.17 -13.11
C ASN A 218 2.61 1.62 -14.52
N SER A 219 1.52 1.10 -15.07
CA SER A 219 1.00 1.54 -16.37
C SER A 219 0.20 2.85 -16.29
N SER A 220 -0.39 3.16 -15.13
CA SER A 220 -1.28 4.29 -14.93
C SER A 220 -0.58 5.59 -14.56
N VAL A 221 0.60 5.51 -13.92
CA VAL A 221 1.37 6.68 -13.44
C VAL A 221 2.81 6.71 -13.96
N THR A 222 3.41 7.90 -13.95
CA THR A 222 4.81 8.11 -14.32
C THR A 222 5.62 8.67 -13.16
N LYS A 223 6.96 8.64 -13.27
CA LYS A 223 7.87 9.25 -12.28
C LYS A 223 7.67 10.76 -12.08
N ARG A 224 7.01 11.43 -13.04
CA ARG A 224 6.70 12.87 -12.99
C ARG A 224 5.40 13.18 -12.24
N ASP A 225 4.64 12.16 -11.89
CA ASP A 225 3.39 12.30 -11.15
C ASP A 225 3.65 12.33 -9.64
N PHE A 226 2.70 12.89 -8.91
CA PHE A 226 2.59 12.77 -7.46
C PHE A 226 1.46 11.81 -7.13
N VAL A 227 1.78 10.70 -6.47
CA VAL A 227 0.83 9.61 -6.23
C VAL A 227 0.66 9.38 -4.75
N VAL A 228 -0.58 9.36 -4.30
CA VAL A 228 -0.98 9.01 -2.94
C VAL A 228 -1.76 7.72 -3.02
N VAL A 229 -1.30 6.69 -2.31
CA VAL A 229 -2.01 5.41 -2.21
C VAL A 229 -2.46 5.24 -0.77
N LYS A 230 -3.76 5.02 -0.57
CA LYS A 230 -4.30 4.48 0.68
C LYS A 230 -4.73 3.06 0.40
N MET A 231 -4.36 2.13 1.28
CA MET A 231 -4.66 0.72 1.15
C MET A 231 -5.26 0.22 2.46
N ASP A 232 -6.50 -0.24 2.39
CA ASP A 232 -7.24 -0.87 3.49
C ASP A 232 -8.07 -1.99 2.88
N VAL A 233 -7.38 -3.10 2.62
CA VAL A 233 -7.93 -4.27 1.95
C VAL A 233 -8.06 -5.40 2.95
N GLU A 234 -9.13 -6.17 2.81
CA GLU A 234 -9.33 -7.41 3.56
C GLU A 234 -8.64 -8.55 2.78
N GLY A 235 -7.89 -9.40 3.49
CA GLY A 235 -7.02 -10.45 2.91
C GLY A 235 -7.58 -11.86 2.98
#